data_AF-A0A142XXC5-F1
#
_entry.id   AF-A0A142XXC5-F1
#
_cell.length_a   1.000
_cell.length_b   1.000
_cell.length_c   1.000
_cell.angle_alpha   90.00
_cell.angle_beta   90.00
_cell.angle_gamma   90.00
#
_symmetry.space_group_name_H-M   'P 1'
#
loop_
_entity.id
_entity.type
_entity.pdbx_description
1 polymer ?
#
loop_
_entity_poly.entity_id
_entity_poly.type
_entity_poly.pdbx_seq_one_letter_code
_entity_poly.pdbx_strand_id
1 'polypeptide(L)'
;MTQHDLDLTITKISNRNRGAGGSWVQGKINDEYRFDALVFAEHAEHESYELNQSKISKLWVQRLADRKVMFNFDRGLDVPAVNTEVQVIVDFLCEGLSDLVFGQ
;
A
#
# COMPACT_ATOMS: atom_id res chain seq x y z
N MET A 1 -19.84 -1.81 13.81
CA MET A 1 -18.67 -2.35 13.09
C MET A 1 -17.51 -2.19 14.04
N THR A 2 -16.87 -3.27 14.47
CA THR A 2 -15.69 -3.17 15.32
C THR A 2 -14.60 -2.48 14.51
N GLN A 3 -14.31 -1.24 14.87
CA GLN A 3 -13.15 -0.51 14.39
C GLN A 3 -11.93 -1.29 14.86
N HIS A 4 -11.38 -2.12 13.98
CA HIS A 4 -10.06 -2.69 14.21
C HIS A 4 -9.09 -1.55 13.98
N ASP A 5 -8.61 -0.92 15.06
CA ASP A 5 -7.50 0.01 14.96
C ASP A 5 -6.31 -0.76 14.36
N LEU A 6 -5.95 -0.42 13.12
CA LEU A 6 -4.79 -1.00 12.45
C LEU A 6 -3.54 -0.31 13.00
N ASP A 7 -2.61 -1.09 13.54
CA ASP A 7 -1.31 -0.59 13.98
C ASP A 7 -0.34 -0.56 12.80
N LEU A 8 -0.08 0.64 12.28
CA LEU A 8 0.83 0.89 11.17
C LEU A 8 2.23 1.23 11.68
N THR A 9 3.20 0.41 11.33
CA THR A 9 4.62 0.72 11.53
C THR A 9 5.34 0.88 10.19
N ILE A 10 5.78 2.10 9.87
CA ILE A 10 6.66 2.34 8.72
C ILE A 10 8.09 1.95 9.07
N THR A 11 8.66 1.04 8.29
CA THR A 11 10.03 0.53 8.49
C THR A 11 11.05 1.21 7.59
N LYS A 12 10.62 1.65 6.40
CA LYS A 12 11.51 2.32 5.45
C LYS A 12 10.71 3.18 4.47
N ILE A 13 11.24 4.37 4.20
CA ILE A 13 10.84 5.19 3.05
C ILE A 13 12.08 5.39 2.17
N SER A 14 11.96 5.11 0.89
CA SER A 14 13.05 5.24 -0.11
C SER A 14 12.56 6.03 -1.31
N ASN A 15 12.93 7.31 -1.36
CA ASN A 15 12.59 8.18 -2.48
C ASN A 15 13.25 7.69 -3.76
N ARG A 16 12.49 7.67 -4.86
CA ARG A 16 13.05 7.35 -6.18
C ARG A 16 13.78 8.56 -6.76
N ASN A 17 14.54 8.30 -7.81
CA ASN A 17 15.32 9.29 -8.54
C ASN A 17 14.43 10.46 -8.98
N ARG A 18 14.95 11.69 -8.98
CA ARG A 18 14.18 12.91 -9.32
C ARG A 18 13.41 12.84 -10.65
N GLY A 19 13.90 12.09 -11.64
CA GLY A 19 13.23 11.94 -12.94
C GLY A 19 12.09 10.92 -12.99
N ALA A 20 11.93 10.08 -11.97
CA ALA A 20 10.94 9.00 -11.97
C ALA A 20 9.75 9.23 -11.01
N GLY A 21 9.91 10.13 -10.03
CA GLY A 21 8.91 10.44 -9.02
C GLY A 21 8.58 9.28 -8.06
N GLY A 22 7.87 9.63 -6.98
CA GLY A 22 7.35 8.69 -5.99
C GLY A 22 8.39 8.10 -5.03
N SER A 23 7.88 7.40 -4.03
CA SER A 23 8.66 6.80 -2.94
C SER A 23 8.22 5.37 -2.69
N TRP A 24 9.18 4.48 -2.49
CA TRP A 24 8.92 3.15 -1.97
C TRP A 24 8.74 3.23 -0.46
N VAL A 25 7.62 2.69 0.02
CA VAL A 25 7.25 2.66 1.43
C VAL A 25 7.12 1.21 1.84
N GLN A 26 7.87 0.83 2.88
CA GLN A 26 7.84 -0.50 3.44
C GLN A 26 7.37 -0.41 4.88
N GLY A 27 6.42 -1.25 5.25
CA GLY A 27 5.87 -1.23 6.60
C GLY A 27 5.24 -2.54 7.02
N LYS A 28 4.69 -2.51 8.23
CA LYS A 28 3.93 -3.60 8.83
C LYS A 28 2.57 -3.11 9.29
N ILE A 29 1.63 -4.04 9.34
CA ILE A 29 0.29 -3.85 9.91
C ILE A 29 0.05 -4.93 10.97
N ASN A 30 -0.31 -4.51 12.18
CA ASN A 30 -0.64 -5.38 13.33
C ASN A 30 0.45 -6.42 13.68
N ASP A 31 1.71 -6.16 13.28
CA ASP A 31 2.82 -7.12 13.32
C ASP A 31 2.54 -8.50 12.67
N GLU A 32 1.44 -8.64 11.92
CA GLU A 32 1.03 -9.86 11.22
C GLU A 32 1.33 -9.78 9.73
N TYR A 33 1.22 -8.59 9.14
CA TYR A 33 1.45 -8.35 7.73
C TYR A 33 2.63 -7.43 7.51
N ARG A 34 3.33 -7.62 6.40
CA ARG A 34 4.23 -6.60 5.84
C ARG A 34 3.74 -6.17 4.47
N PHE A 35 4.05 -4.94 4.10
CA PHE A 35 3.73 -4.40 2.79
C PHE A 35 4.91 -3.65 2.18
N ASP A 36 4.93 -3.63 0.85
CA ASP A 36 5.74 -2.73 0.04
C ASP A 36 4.80 -1.97 -0.90
N ALA A 37 4.88 -0.64 -0.90
CA ALA A 37 4.05 0.23 -1.70
C ALA A 37 4.88 1.25 -2.49
N LEU A 38 4.51 1.51 -3.74
CA LEU A 38 5.07 2.61 -4.53
C LEU A 38 4.06 3.74 -4.61
N VAL A 39 4.33 4.81 -3.87
CA VAL A 39 3.41 5.91 -3.58
C VAL A 39 3.89 7.20 -4.26
N PHE A 40 2.95 8.01 -4.76
CA PHE A 40 3.21 9.30 -5.41
C PHE A 40 2.48 10.43 -4.68
N ALA A 41 2.97 11.67 -4.84
CA ALA A 41 2.33 12.86 -4.26
C ALA A 41 1.07 13.29 -5.04
N GLU A 42 0.99 12.91 -6.31
CA GLU A 42 -0.08 13.29 -7.23
C GLU A 42 -0.69 12.04 -7.86
N HIS A 43 -1.93 12.16 -8.34
CA HIS A 43 -2.59 11.09 -9.08
C HIS A 43 -1.83 10.74 -10.37
N ALA A 44 -1.95 9.49 -10.78
CA ALA A 44 -1.41 9.01 -12.04
C ALA A 44 -2.14 9.64 -13.23
N GLU A 45 -1.42 9.76 -14.35
CA GLU A 45 -1.98 10.20 -15.63
C GLU A 45 -3.07 9.27 -16.18
N HIS A 46 -3.07 8.01 -15.74
CA HIS A 46 -4.03 6.99 -16.13
C HIS A 46 -4.51 6.22 -14.90
N GLU A 47 -5.83 6.14 -14.74
CA GLU A 47 -6.47 5.47 -13.59
C GLU A 47 -6.03 4.02 -13.42
N SER A 48 -5.75 3.28 -14.51
CA SER A 48 -5.28 1.89 -14.45
C SER A 48 -3.92 1.72 -13.79
N TYR A 49 -3.13 2.80 -13.67
CA TYR A 49 -1.84 2.77 -12.99
C TYR A 49 -1.96 2.98 -11.50
N GLU A 50 -3.16 3.25 -11.00
CA GLU A 50 -3.41 3.68 -9.63
C GLU A 50 -4.45 2.78 -8.99
N LEU A 51 -4.13 2.27 -7.81
CA LEU A 51 -5.07 1.48 -7.03
C LEU A 51 -6.10 2.43 -6.42
N ASN A 52 -7.38 2.31 -6.77
CA ASN A 52 -8.49 3.01 -6.11
C ASN A 52 -8.31 4.53 -5.95
N GLN A 53 -7.68 5.22 -6.90
CA GLN A 53 -7.40 6.66 -6.81
C GLN A 53 -6.60 7.08 -5.54
N SER A 54 -5.70 6.20 -5.05
CA SER A 54 -4.92 6.38 -3.82
C SER A 54 -3.52 6.97 -3.99
N LYS A 55 -3.12 7.29 -5.22
CA LYS A 55 -1.74 7.64 -5.62
C LYS A 55 -0.73 6.50 -5.38
N ILE A 56 -1.23 5.27 -5.15
CA ILE A 56 -0.41 4.05 -5.04
C ILE A 56 -0.42 3.33 -6.39
N SER A 57 0.76 3.17 -6.98
CA SER A 57 0.93 2.49 -8.27
C SER A 57 1.28 1.02 -8.17
N LYS A 58 1.80 0.60 -7.02
CA LYS A 58 2.09 -0.79 -6.67
C LYS A 58 1.82 -0.99 -5.20
N LEU A 59 1.15 -2.07 -4.86
CA LEU A 59 0.96 -2.50 -3.47
C LEU A 59 1.06 -4.01 -3.39
N TRP A 60 1.98 -4.47 -2.55
CA TRP A 60 2.16 -5.88 -2.25
C TRP A 60 2.01 -6.09 -0.75
N VAL A 61 1.17 -7.04 -0.35
CA VAL A 61 0.93 -7.40 1.05
C VAL A 61 1.22 -8.88 1.26
N GLN A 62 1.97 -9.20 2.30
CA GLN A 62 2.32 -10.57 2.66
C GLN A 62 2.11 -10.82 4.15
N ARG A 63 1.52 -11.97 4.47
CA ARG A 63 1.42 -12.45 5.85
C ARG A 63 2.76 -12.96 6.34
N LEU A 64 3.19 -12.53 7.52
CA LEU A 64 4.50 -12.85 8.08
C LEU A 64 4.63 -14.32 8.51
N ALA A 65 3.55 -14.91 9.02
CA ALA A 65 3.55 -16.27 9.58
C ALA A 65 3.97 -17.35 8.55
N ASP A 66 3.49 -17.25 7.31
CA ASP A 66 3.72 -18.25 6.27
C ASP A 66 4.19 -17.69 4.93
N ARG A 67 4.48 -16.38 4.87
CA ARG A 67 4.97 -15.67 3.68
C ARG A 67 4.04 -15.74 2.48
N LYS A 68 2.75 -16.03 2.68
CA LYS A 68 1.78 -15.99 1.58
C LYS A 68 1.49 -14.56 1.16
N VAL A 69 1.47 -14.35 -0.15
CA VAL A 69 0.99 -13.10 -0.75
C VAL A 69 -0.51 -13.04 -0.51
N MET A 70 -0.94 -11.97 0.14
CA MET A 70 -2.33 -11.74 0.54
C MET A 70 -3.03 -10.74 -0.39
N PHE A 71 -2.26 -9.89 -1.04
CA PHE A 71 -2.71 -8.93 -2.05
C PHE A 71 -1.52 -8.53 -2.94
N ASN A 72 -1.75 -8.34 -4.24
CA ASN A 72 -0.76 -7.80 -5.16
C ASN A 72 -1.42 -6.97 -6.26
N PHE A 73 -1.04 -5.69 -6.34
CA PHE A 73 -1.36 -4.78 -7.42
C PHE A 73 -0.07 -4.22 -8.01
N ASP A 74 0.08 -4.33 -9.33
CA ASP A 74 1.18 -3.73 -10.10
C ASP A 74 0.64 -3.22 -11.43
N ARG A 75 0.02 -2.02 -11.41
CA ARG A 75 -0.68 -1.44 -12.57
C ARG A 75 -1.72 -2.38 -13.18
N GLY A 76 -2.43 -3.06 -12.29
CA GLY A 76 -3.30 -4.19 -12.60
C GLY A 76 -3.37 -5.11 -11.38
N LEU A 77 -4.56 -5.64 -11.11
CA LEU A 77 -4.77 -6.54 -9.99
C LEU A 77 -4.27 -7.95 -10.36
N ASP A 78 -3.19 -8.38 -9.71
CA ASP A 78 -2.60 -9.72 -9.92
C ASP A 78 -3.13 -10.72 -8.89
N VAL A 79 -3.17 -10.32 -7.61
CA VAL A 79 -3.74 -11.11 -6.52
C VAL A 79 -4.79 -10.27 -5.78
N PRO A 80 -6.09 -10.62 -5.86
CA PRO A 80 -7.13 -9.96 -5.07
C PRO A 80 -6.89 -10.17 -3.57
N ALA A 81 -7.44 -9.30 -2.75
CA ALA A 81 -7.43 -9.48 -1.30
C ALA A 81 -8.06 -10.83 -0.97
N VAL A 82 -7.32 -11.68 -0.27
CA VAL A 82 -7.76 -13.07 -0.02
C VAL A 82 -8.94 -13.19 0.95
N ASN A 83 -9.22 -12.13 1.72
CA ASN A 83 -10.35 -12.04 2.63
C ASN A 83 -10.67 -10.56 2.97
N THR A 84 -11.74 -10.34 3.75
CA THR A 84 -12.17 -9.01 4.19
C THR A 84 -11.13 -8.27 5.02
N GLU A 85 -10.37 -8.97 5.86
CA GLU A 85 -9.34 -8.36 6.71
C GLU A 85 -8.24 -7.72 5.87
N VAL A 86 -7.75 -8.44 4.86
CA VAL A 86 -6.73 -7.91 3.93
C VAL A 86 -7.31 -6.77 3.09
N GLN A 87 -8.60 -6.83 2.72
CA GLN A 87 -9.25 -5.72 2.03
C GLN A 87 -9.27 -4.45 2.90
N VAL A 88 -9.57 -4.57 4.20
CA VAL A 88 -9.53 -3.44 5.14
C VAL A 88 -8.12 -2.86 5.24
N ILE A 89 -7.07 -3.69 5.21
CA ILE A 89 -5.67 -3.22 5.17
C ILE A 89 -5.40 -2.43 3.88
N VAL A 90 -5.84 -2.94 2.73
CA VAL A 90 -5.66 -2.28 1.43
C VAL A 90 -6.39 -0.94 1.41
N ASP A 91 -7.63 -0.89 1.88
CA ASP A 91 -8.44 0.33 1.92
C ASP A 91 -7.81 1.38 2.85
N PHE A 92 -7.35 0.98 4.03
CA PHE A 92 -6.64 1.85 4.97
C PHE A 92 -5.35 2.45 4.38
N LEU A 93 -4.55 1.63 3.69
CA LEU A 93 -3.34 2.12 3.01
C LEU A 93 -3.68 3.06 1.86
N CYS A 94 -4.73 2.75 1.09
CA CYS A 94 -5.19 3.60 -0.01
C CYS A 94 -5.68 4.97 0.49
N GLU A 95 -6.30 5.03 1.66
CA GLU A 95 -6.84 6.27 2.22
C GLU A 95 -5.72 7.19 2.75
N GLY A 96 -4.71 6.65 3.45
CA GLY A 96 -3.79 7.50 4.23
C GLY A 96 -2.31 7.49 3.84
N LEU A 97 -1.85 6.53 3.02
CA LEU A 97 -0.40 6.33 2.87
C LEU A 97 0.29 7.46 2.08
N SER A 98 -0.38 8.02 1.07
CA SER A 98 0.16 9.17 0.33
C SER A 98 0.32 10.39 1.24
N ASP A 99 -0.72 10.71 1.99
CA ASP A 99 -0.76 11.88 2.87
C ASP A 99 0.28 11.75 3.99
N LEU A 100 0.47 10.54 4.53
CA LEU A 100 1.55 10.26 5.50
C LEU A 100 2.96 10.52 4.92
N VAL A 101 3.19 10.20 3.64
CA VAL A 101 4.51 10.30 3.01
C VAL A 101 4.82 11.71 2.53
N PHE A 102 3.81 12.43 2.02
CA PHE A 102 3.99 13.72 1.35
C PHE A 102 3.38 14.90 2.12
N GLY A 103 2.65 14.66 3.21
CA GLY A 103 2.09 15.70 4.11
C GLY A 103 0.93 16.48 3.50
N GLN A 104 0.06 15.82 2.74
CA GLN A 104 -1.11 16.42 2.09
C GLN A 104 -2.38 16.29 2.94
#